data_AF-A0A7Y9WPH7-F1
#
_entry.id   AF-A0A7Y9WPH7-F1
#
_cell.length_a   1.000
_cell.length_b   1.000
_cell.length_c   1.000
_cell.angle_alpha   90.00
_cell.angle_beta   90.00
_cell.angle_gamma   90.00
#
_symmetry.space_group_name_H-M   'P 1'
#
loop_
_entity.id
_entity.type
_entity.pdbx_description
1 polymer ?
#
loop_
_entity_poly.entity_id
_entity_poly.type
_entity_poly.pdbx_seq_one_letter_code
_entity_poly.pdbx_strand_id
1 'polypeptide(L)'
;MNDTTNEQPVSLTEALNANAIPLSAVAAGKVLLVAGITGVAWRDSSKPGRPAKAYKVATSYGESLGATNEKATVPTGDPTNLKFDRSRFAALWASKAVQDALADLLEAGDVKLRGSAAQGASEAF
;
A
#
# COMPACT_ATOMS: atom_id res chain seq x y z
N MET A 1 -18.18 -13.56 14.80
CA MET A 1 -18.21 -14.47 13.63
C MET A 1 -16.81 -14.47 13.05
N ASN A 2 -16.07 -15.58 13.22
CA ASN A 2 -14.71 -15.74 12.72
C ASN A 2 -14.77 -16.15 11.26
N ASP A 3 -14.78 -15.20 10.34
CA ASP A 3 -14.49 -15.47 8.94
C ASP A 3 -12.97 -15.71 8.83
N THR A 4 -12.55 -16.92 9.22
CA THR A 4 -11.17 -17.36 9.04
C THR A 4 -11.08 -17.89 7.62
N THR A 5 -11.20 -16.97 6.66
CA THR A 5 -10.80 -17.26 5.29
C THR A 5 -9.30 -17.58 5.40
N ASN A 6 -8.92 -18.85 5.19
CA ASN A 6 -7.53 -19.34 5.18
C ASN A 6 -6.74 -18.76 3.99
N GLU A 7 -6.92 -17.46 3.72
CA GLU A 7 -6.26 -16.76 2.65
C GLU A 7 -4.90 -16.32 3.15
N GLN A 8 -3.86 -16.72 2.43
CA GLN A 8 -2.53 -16.25 2.72
C GLN A 8 -2.47 -14.76 2.39
N PRO A 9 -2.15 -13.90 3.37
CA PRO A 9 -2.10 -12.47 3.14
C PRO A 9 -0.90 -12.17 2.22
N VAL A 10 -1.17 -11.44 1.14
CA VAL A 10 -0.22 -11.21 0.04
C VAL A 10 0.47 -9.87 0.20
N SER A 11 1.62 -9.73 -0.46
CA SER A 11 2.35 -8.45 -0.49
C SER A 11 1.62 -7.45 -1.40
N LEU A 12 1.80 -6.14 -1.17
CA LEU A 12 1.16 -5.09 -1.99
C LEU A 12 1.41 -5.28 -3.49
N THR A 13 2.62 -5.63 -3.89
CA THR A 13 2.98 -5.89 -5.29
C THR A 13 2.17 -7.05 -5.89
N GLU A 14 1.97 -8.12 -5.13
CA GLU A 14 1.21 -9.30 -5.57
C GLU A 14 -0.27 -8.96 -5.70
N ALA A 15 -0.81 -8.20 -4.73
CA ALA A 15 -2.20 -7.75 -4.73
C ALA A 15 -2.50 -6.83 -5.94
N LEU A 16 -1.59 -5.90 -6.25
CA LEU A 16 -1.71 -5.02 -7.42
C LEU A 16 -1.68 -5.81 -8.73
N ASN A 17 -0.76 -6.77 -8.85
CA ASN A 17 -0.64 -7.61 -10.04
C ASN A 17 -1.88 -8.48 -10.24
N ALA A 18 -2.38 -9.10 -9.16
CA ALA A 18 -3.60 -9.92 -9.19
C ALA A 18 -4.87 -9.14 -9.58
N ASN A 19 -4.91 -7.83 -9.33
CA ASN A 19 -6.03 -6.95 -9.68
C ASN A 19 -5.78 -6.13 -10.95
N ALA A 20 -4.70 -6.41 -11.68
CA ALA A 20 -4.28 -5.68 -12.89
C ALA A 20 -4.19 -4.16 -12.70
N ILE A 21 -3.84 -3.69 -11.48
CA ILE A 21 -3.75 -2.26 -11.19
C ILE A 21 -2.42 -1.74 -11.75
N PRO A 22 -2.44 -0.79 -12.70
CA PRO A 22 -1.23 -0.33 -13.39
C PRO A 22 -0.47 0.71 -12.55
N LEU A 23 -0.19 0.40 -11.29
CA LEU A 23 0.59 1.24 -10.37
C LEU A 23 1.81 0.50 -9.86
N SER A 24 2.87 1.25 -9.54
CA SER A 24 3.99 0.69 -8.79
C SER A 24 3.59 0.50 -7.32
N ALA A 25 4.22 -0.47 -6.63
CA ALA A 25 4.01 -0.66 -5.20
C ALA A 25 4.32 0.60 -4.37
N VAL A 26 5.27 1.42 -4.83
CA VAL A 26 5.59 2.72 -4.21
C VAL A 26 4.43 3.70 -4.34
N ALA A 27 3.89 3.85 -5.56
CA ALA A 27 2.75 4.74 -5.82
C ALA A 27 1.50 4.29 -5.08
N ALA A 28 1.15 3.00 -5.19
CA ALA A 28 0.03 2.44 -4.44
C ALA A 28 0.22 2.59 -2.93
N GLY A 29 1.44 2.40 -2.44
CA GLY A 29 1.76 2.62 -1.04
C GLY A 29 1.70 4.07 -0.59
N LYS A 30 1.73 5.06 -1.50
CA LYS A 30 1.42 6.47 -1.19
C LYS A 30 -0.09 6.68 -1.13
N VAL A 31 -0.84 6.17 -2.11
CA VAL A 31 -2.31 6.26 -2.13
C VAL A 31 -2.90 5.68 -0.85
N LEU A 32 -2.46 4.49 -0.44
CA LEU A 32 -2.93 3.85 0.80
C LEU A 32 -2.54 4.62 2.06
N LEU A 33 -1.46 5.39 2.03
CA LEU A 33 -1.06 6.25 3.15
C LEU A 33 -1.94 7.50 3.23
N VAL A 34 -2.16 8.17 2.10
CA VAL A 34 -3.03 9.36 2.01
C VAL A 34 -4.48 8.99 2.33
N ALA A 35 -4.96 7.84 1.85
CA ALA A 35 -6.28 7.31 2.15
C ALA A 35 -6.47 6.85 3.61
N GLY A 36 -5.42 6.91 4.45
CA GLY A 36 -5.47 6.53 5.86
C GLY A 36 -5.60 5.02 6.11
N ILE A 37 -5.42 4.18 5.08
CA ILE A 37 -5.42 2.71 5.18
C ILE A 37 -4.14 2.23 5.87
N THR A 38 -3.03 2.90 5.55
CA THR A 38 -1.71 2.62 6.13
C THR A 38 -1.20 3.86 6.84
N GLY A 39 -0.42 3.65 7.89
CA GLY A 39 0.21 4.69 8.69
C GLY A 39 1.72 4.51 8.75
N VAL A 40 2.38 5.51 9.34
CA VAL A 40 3.81 5.46 9.64
C VAL A 40 3.96 5.27 11.13
N ALA A 41 4.62 4.18 11.51
CA ALA A 41 5.07 3.92 12.86
C ALA A 41 6.59 4.09 12.94
N TRP A 42 7.10 4.28 14.16
CA TRP A 42 8.53 4.48 14.40
C TRP A 42 9.07 3.34 15.24
N ARG A 43 10.26 2.87 14.89
CA ARG A 43 11.01 1.93 15.71
C ARG A 43 12.38 2.50 16.07
N ASP A 44 12.89 2.07 17.20
CA ASP A 44 14.28 2.30 17.54
C ASP A 44 15.22 1.66 16.52
N SER A 45 16.29 2.39 16.21
CA SER A 45 17.31 1.88 15.32
C SER A 45 18.08 0.77 16.03
N SER A 46 18.29 -0.37 15.36
CA SER A 46 19.13 -1.46 15.89
C SER A 46 20.61 -1.08 16.04
N LYS A 47 20.98 0.16 15.68
CA LYS A 47 22.31 0.74 15.86
C LYS A 47 22.24 1.88 16.87
N PRO A 48 23.04 1.86 17.94
CA PRO A 48 23.03 2.92 18.95
C PRO A 48 23.42 4.27 18.33
N GLY A 49 22.76 5.35 18.76
CA GLY A 49 23.03 6.73 18.33
C GLY A 49 22.46 7.13 16.96
N ARG A 50 21.65 6.28 16.32
CA ARG A 50 20.96 6.60 15.05
C ARG A 50 19.52 7.04 15.33
N PRO A 51 18.95 7.95 14.50
CA PRO A 51 17.54 8.32 14.61
C PRO A 51 16.63 7.10 14.40
N ALA A 52 15.43 7.17 14.98
CA ALA A 52 14.39 6.17 14.82
C ALA A 52 14.09 5.94 13.33
N LYS A 53 13.76 4.70 12.97
CA LYS A 53 13.38 4.32 11.61
C LYS A 53 11.87 4.28 11.49
N ALA A 54 11.35 5.01 10.52
CA ALA A 54 9.95 4.91 10.11
C ALA A 54 9.70 3.59 9.38
N TYR A 55 8.56 2.96 9.65
CA TYR A 55 8.06 1.78 8.93
C TYR A 55 6.55 1.90 8.71
N LYS A 56 6.04 1.19 7.69
CA LYS A 56 4.62 1.23 7.34
C LYS A 56 3.84 0.17 8.12
N VAL A 57 2.68 0.56 8.61
CA VAL A 57 1.74 -0.31 9.35
C VAL A 57 0.32 -0.10 8.83
N ALA A 58 -0.54 -1.11 8.95
CA ALA A 58 -1.98 -0.94 8.75
C ALA A 58 -2.55 -0.13 9.91
N THR A 59 -3.44 0.81 9.62
CA THR A 59 -4.25 1.50 10.65
C THR A 59 -5.45 0.63 11.02
N SER A 60 -6.13 0.93 12.13
CA SER A 60 -7.37 0.20 12.50
C SER A 60 -8.45 0.27 11.42
N TYR A 61 -8.47 1.34 10.62
CA TYR A 61 -9.33 1.45 9.44
C TYR A 61 -8.88 0.52 8.31
N GLY A 62 -7.57 0.45 8.03
CA GLY A 62 -7.02 -0.50 7.08
C GLY A 62 -7.22 -1.96 7.48
N GLU A 63 -7.09 -2.28 8.77
CA GLU A 63 -7.36 -3.62 9.33
C GLU A 63 -8.81 -4.05 9.11
N SER A 64 -9.76 -3.14 9.27
CA SER A 64 -11.18 -3.40 8.99
C SER A 64 -11.44 -3.72 7.51
N LEU A 65 -10.58 -3.22 6.61
CA LEU A 65 -10.66 -3.39 5.16
C LEU A 65 -9.79 -4.54 4.63
N GLY A 66 -9.04 -5.24 5.49
CA GLY A 66 -8.21 -6.40 5.12
C GLY A 66 -6.73 -6.11 4.92
N ALA A 67 -6.20 -5.02 5.49
CA ALA A 67 -4.76 -4.82 5.62
C ALA A 67 -4.28 -5.39 6.97
N THR A 68 -3.28 -6.26 6.97
CA THR A 68 -2.84 -6.98 8.17
C THR A 68 -1.39 -6.65 8.50
N ASN A 69 -1.12 -6.41 9.78
CA ASN A 69 0.23 -6.27 10.31
C ASN A 69 0.78 -7.64 10.71
N GLU A 70 1.36 -8.37 9.76
CA GLU A 70 1.95 -9.68 10.04
C GLU A 70 3.26 -9.49 10.82
N LYS A 71 3.45 -10.21 11.92
CA LYS A 71 4.72 -10.15 12.68
C LYS A 71 5.87 -10.60 11.78
N ALA A 72 6.91 -9.79 11.67
CA ALA A 72 8.08 -10.18 10.89
C ALA A 72 8.75 -11.42 11.55
N THR A 73 8.76 -12.54 10.84
CA THR A 73 9.39 -13.80 11.28
C THR A 73 10.88 -13.85 10.94
N VAL A 74 11.32 -13.00 10.01
CA VAL A 74 12.71 -12.85 9.57
C VAL A 74 13.25 -11.53 10.14
N PRO A 75 14.51 -11.44 10.59
CA PRO A 75 15.09 -10.21 11.12
C PRO A 75 15.37 -9.18 10.00
N THR A 76 14.31 -8.57 9.47
CA THR A 76 14.35 -7.40 8.58
C THR A 76 14.59 -6.10 9.37
N GLY A 77 14.43 -6.18 10.69
CA GLY A 77 14.46 -5.06 11.63
C GLY A 77 13.09 -4.42 11.83
N ASP A 78 12.16 -4.55 10.90
CA ASP A 78 10.78 -4.09 11.02
C ASP A 78 9.99 -5.07 11.91
N PRO A 79 9.23 -4.60 12.92
CA PRO A 79 8.51 -5.50 13.81
C PRO A 79 7.32 -6.19 13.11
N THR A 80 6.78 -5.56 12.07
CA THR A 80 5.63 -6.04 11.30
C THR A 80 5.84 -5.81 9.81
N ASN A 81 5.37 -6.76 9.00
CA ASN A 81 5.22 -6.66 7.57
C ASN A 81 3.76 -6.35 7.24
N LEU A 82 3.56 -5.25 6.53
CA LEU A 82 2.25 -4.91 5.99
C LEU A 82 1.87 -5.89 4.87
N LYS A 83 0.76 -6.59 5.06
CA LYS A 83 0.18 -7.54 4.10
C LYS A 83 -1.29 -7.21 3.84
N PHE A 84 -1.87 -7.81 2.79
CA PHE A 84 -3.25 -7.56 2.41
C PHE A 84 -3.98 -8.87 2.09
N ASP A 85 -5.24 -8.95 2.50
CA ASP A 85 -6.12 -10.06 2.17
C ASP A 85 -6.48 -10.03 0.69
N ARG A 86 -6.20 -11.13 -0.02
CA ARG A 86 -6.37 -11.20 -1.47
C ARG A 86 -7.81 -10.96 -1.91
N SER A 87 -8.79 -11.61 -1.28
CA SER A 87 -10.20 -11.44 -1.63
C SER A 87 -10.78 -10.07 -1.26
N ARG A 88 -10.20 -9.37 -0.27
CA ARG A 88 -10.71 -8.07 0.19
C ARG A 88 -9.99 -6.90 -0.48
N PHE A 89 -8.81 -7.12 -1.05
CA PHE A 89 -8.01 -6.06 -1.67
C PHE A 89 -8.74 -5.32 -2.79
N ALA A 90 -9.51 -6.01 -3.64
CA ALA A 90 -10.29 -5.36 -4.69
C ALA A 90 -11.31 -4.35 -4.12
N ALA A 91 -12.01 -4.75 -3.06
CA ALA A 91 -12.99 -3.91 -2.38
C ALA A 91 -12.31 -2.75 -1.61
N LEU A 92 -11.16 -3.01 -0.98
CA LEU A 92 -10.33 -1.99 -0.34
C LEU A 92 -9.87 -0.95 -1.37
N TRP A 93 -9.39 -1.41 -2.53
CA TRP A 93 -8.91 -0.53 -3.60
C TRP A 93 -10.04 0.30 -4.20
N ALA A 94 -11.23 -0.28 -4.34
CA ALA A 94 -12.43 0.41 -4.81
C ALA A 94 -13.07 1.34 -3.77
N SER A 95 -12.54 1.41 -2.54
CA SER A 95 -13.10 2.28 -1.50
C SER A 95 -12.99 3.75 -1.88
N LYS A 96 -13.99 4.54 -1.48
CA LYS A 96 -14.03 5.98 -1.79
C LYS A 96 -12.76 6.71 -1.34
N ALA A 97 -12.24 6.39 -0.15
CA ALA A 97 -11.02 7.00 0.37
C ALA A 97 -9.79 6.72 -0.51
N VAL A 98 -9.64 5.49 -1.02
CA VAL A 98 -8.52 5.12 -1.90
C VAL A 98 -8.66 5.75 -3.29
N GLN A 99 -9.88 5.79 -3.84
CA GLN A 99 -10.13 6.42 -5.13
C GLN A 99 -9.95 7.94 -5.09
N ASP A 100 -10.37 8.59 -4.01
CA ASP A 100 -10.22 10.04 -3.78
C ASP A 100 -8.73 10.41 -3.63
N ALA A 101 -8.00 9.67 -2.79
CA ALA A 101 -6.55 9.83 -2.66
C ALA A 101 -5.79 9.54 -3.96
N LEU A 102 -6.25 8.56 -4.75
CA LEU A 102 -5.66 8.28 -6.06
C LEU A 102 -5.88 9.43 -7.03
N ALA A 103 -7.09 9.99 -7.07
CA ALA A 103 -7.41 11.13 -7.93
C ALA A 103 -6.58 12.36 -7.56
N ASP A 104 -6.49 12.69 -6.27
CA ASP A 104 -5.69 13.80 -5.76
C ASP A 104 -4.19 13.64 -6.11
N LEU A 105 -3.62 12.45 -5.90
CA LEU A 105 -2.23 12.16 -6.22
C LEU A 105 -1.94 12.13 -7.74
N LEU A 106 -2.93 11.78 -8.56
CA LEU A 106 -2.83 11.86 -10.01
C LEU A 106 -2.88 13.31 -10.48
N GLU A 107 -3.77 14.13 -9.91
CA GLU A 107 -3.90 15.55 -10.20
C GLU A 107 -2.63 16.33 -9.80
N ALA A 108 -2.07 16.02 -8.63
CA ALA A 108 -0.80 16.57 -8.16
C ALA A 108 0.42 16.08 -8.96
N GLY A 109 0.27 15.05 -9.80
CA GLY A 109 1.37 14.44 -10.57
C GLY A 109 2.34 13.58 -9.75
N ASP A 110 2.00 13.31 -8.48
CA ASP A 110 2.79 12.55 -7.51
C ASP A 110 2.78 11.03 -7.78
N VAL A 111 1.77 10.57 -8.52
CA VAL A 111 1.56 9.20 -8.97
C VAL A 111 1.32 9.19 -10.48
N LYS A 112 1.87 8.20 -11.19
CA LYS A 112 1.61 7.98 -12.63
C LYS A 112 1.20 6.54 -12.88
N LEU A 113 0.13 6.35 -13.65
CA LEU A 113 -0.31 5.04 -14.12
C LEU A 113 0.68 4.52 -15.16
N ARG A 114 1.02 3.23 -15.10
CA ARG A 114 1.98 2.55 -15.98
C ARG A 114 1.52 2.47 -17.45
N GLY A 115 0.34 2.99 -17.77
CA GLY A 115 -0.19 3.11 -19.13
C GLY A 115 -0.21 4.54 -19.71
N SER A 116 0.06 5.58 -18.92
CA SER A 116 0.01 6.97 -19.40
C SER A 116 1.25 7.40 -20.22
N ALA A 117 2.06 6.45 -20.66
CA ALA A 117 3.26 6.68 -21.48
C ALA A 117 3.03 6.46 -23.00
N ALA A 118 1.79 6.50 -23.48
CA ALA A 118 1.50 6.33 -24.91
C ALA A 118 0.52 7.35 -25.51
N GLN A 119 0.27 8.50 -24.87
CA GLN A 119 -0.63 9.53 -25.40
C GLN A 119 -0.14 10.98 -25.22
N GLY A 120 1.18 11.18 -25.06
CA GLY A 120 1.78 12.52 -24.97
C GLY A 120 3.06 12.70 -25.79
N ALA A 121 3.34 11.79 -26.73
CA ALA A 121 4.49 11.87 -27.63
C ALA A 121 4.05 11.82 -29.11
N SER A 122 2.91 12.42 -29.40
CA SER A 122 2.49 12.74 -30.77
C SER A 122 2.13 14.22 -30.73
N GLU A 123 2.73 14.98 -31.65
CA GLU A 123 2.62 16.45 -31.81
C GLU A 123 3.72 17.28 -31.12
N ALA A 124 4.92 17.21 -31.71
CA ALA A 124 5.74 18.39 -31.89
C ALA A 124 6.46 18.28 -33.24
N PHE A 125 5.86 18.93 -34.24
CA PHE A 125 6.41 19.44 -35.52
C PHE A 125 7.44 18.62 -36.29
#